data_AF-A0AAU4IEN6-F1
#
_entry.id   AF-A0AAU4IEN6-F1
#
_cell.length_a   1.000
_cell.length_b   1.000
_cell.length_c   1.000
_cell.angle_alpha   90.00
_cell.angle_beta   90.00
_cell.angle_gamma   90.00
#
_symmetry.space_group_name_H-M   'P 1'
#
loop_
_entity.id
_entity.type
_entity.pdbx_description
1 polymer ?
#
loop_
_entity_poly.entity_id
_entity_poly.type
_entity_poly.pdbx_seq_one_letter_code
_entity_poly.pdbx_strand_id
1 'polypeptide(L)'
;MGGMGESYGTYRESVAELLEAAAGEAIVLSYEEDRAFAALGLNRFGTVGSLRLDWRGAEVRERSEGFDGGELRRLLGVHAAAGELAVVFWSNHRMPAVALEAALVARHAEVVVDCTPECWIHLTDSGLLIEFQDGEGFTVGVIPA
;
A
#
# COMPACT_ATOMS: atom_id res chain seq x y z
N MET A 1 24.54 14.94 17.05
CA MET A 1 23.67 14.71 15.86
C MET A 1 23.15 13.31 15.94
N GLY A 2 21.90 13.13 16.36
CA GLY A 2 21.21 11.84 16.41
C GLY A 2 19.73 12.16 16.50
N GLY A 3 19.01 11.98 15.40
CA GLY A 3 17.63 12.45 15.30
C GLY A 3 16.80 11.53 14.41
N MET A 4 15.63 11.19 14.93
CA MET A 4 14.45 10.68 14.22
C MET A 4 14.51 9.25 13.65
N GLY A 5 14.85 8.27 14.50
CA GLY A 5 14.60 6.84 14.21
C GLY A 5 13.63 6.13 15.17
N GLU A 6 13.25 6.74 16.29
CA GLU A 6 12.67 6.00 17.43
C GLU A 6 11.13 5.87 17.44
N SER A 7 10.41 6.38 16.43
CA SER A 7 8.93 6.37 16.42
C SER A 7 8.28 5.79 15.15
N TYR A 8 9.06 5.26 14.21
CA TYR A 8 8.51 4.58 13.03
C TYR A 8 8.07 3.16 13.41
N GLY A 9 6.93 2.73 12.88
CA GLY A 9 6.44 1.37 13.13
C GLY A 9 6.05 1.07 14.59
N THR A 10 5.81 2.10 15.41
CA THR A 10 5.41 1.93 16.83
C THR A 10 4.07 1.21 16.97
N TYR A 11 3.20 1.22 15.96
CA TYR A 11 1.95 0.43 15.91
C TYR A 11 2.12 -0.84 15.09
N ARG A 12 3.18 -1.59 15.38
CA ARG A 12 3.42 -2.89 14.74
C ARG A 12 2.33 -3.91 15.07
N GLU A 13 1.67 -3.74 16.22
CA GLU A 13 0.48 -4.51 16.60
C GLU A 13 -0.69 -4.32 15.62
N SER A 14 -0.82 -3.15 15.00
CA SER A 14 -1.89 -2.87 14.03
C SER A 14 -1.71 -3.61 12.71
N VAL A 15 -0.48 -4.04 12.38
CA VAL A 15 -0.20 -4.92 11.25
C VAL A 15 0.03 -6.37 11.69
N ALA A 16 -0.04 -6.67 12.99
CA ALA A 16 0.27 -8.01 13.49
C ALA A 16 -0.68 -9.06 12.93
N GLU A 17 -1.97 -8.73 12.76
CA GLU A 17 -2.93 -9.65 12.14
C GLU A 17 -2.51 -10.01 10.70
N LEU A 18 -2.05 -9.03 9.91
CA LEU A 18 -1.53 -9.27 8.57
C LEU A 18 -0.24 -10.11 8.60
N LEU A 19 0.68 -9.82 9.52
CA LEU A 19 1.95 -10.54 9.66
C LEU A 19 1.74 -12.00 10.08
N GLU A 20 0.86 -12.24 11.06
CA GLU A 20 0.48 -13.57 11.52
C GLU A 20 -0.23 -14.34 10.40
N ALA A 21 -1.16 -13.69 9.69
CA ALA A 21 -1.90 -14.33 8.61
C ALA A 21 -1.01 -14.66 7.39
N ALA A 22 0.05 -13.88 7.17
CA ALA A 22 1.08 -14.13 6.17
C ALA A 22 2.16 -15.13 6.63
N ALA A 23 2.07 -15.69 7.84
CA ALA A 23 2.91 -16.79 8.34
C ALA A 23 4.45 -16.60 8.13
N GLY A 24 4.94 -15.36 8.19
CA GLY A 24 6.36 -15.03 8.00
C GLY A 24 6.79 -14.77 6.56
N GLU A 25 5.87 -14.84 5.59
CA GLU A 25 6.11 -14.43 4.19
C GLU A 25 6.05 -12.90 4.00
N ALA A 26 5.62 -12.17 5.03
CA ALA A 26 5.58 -10.72 5.07
C ALA A 26 6.80 -10.13 5.79
N ILE A 27 7.41 -9.12 5.18
CA ILE A 27 8.56 -8.40 5.70
C ILE A 27 8.12 -7.00 6.12
N VAL A 28 8.31 -6.68 7.41
CA VAL A 28 8.19 -5.30 7.89
C VAL A 28 9.41 -4.52 7.43
N LEU A 29 9.20 -3.48 6.64
CA LEU A 29 10.28 -2.66 6.13
C LEU A 29 10.92 -1.83 7.26
N SER A 30 12.24 -1.67 7.19
CA SER A 30 12.92 -0.63 7.97
C SER A 30 12.50 0.76 7.50
N TYR A 31 12.77 1.78 8.32
CA TYR A 31 12.49 3.17 7.93
C TYR A 31 13.22 3.57 6.64
N GLU A 32 14.46 3.11 6.42
CA GLU A 32 15.20 3.41 5.19
C GLU A 32 14.58 2.76 3.95
N GLU A 33 14.14 1.50 4.08
CA GLU A 33 13.45 0.77 3.00
C GLU A 33 12.09 1.39 2.68
N ASP A 34 11.29 1.72 3.70
CA ASP A 34 10.02 2.44 3.56
C ASP A 34 10.20 3.73 2.76
N ARG A 35 11.18 4.55 3.16
CA ARG A 35 11.47 5.82 2.48
C ARG A 35 11.94 5.61 1.04
N ALA A 36 12.72 4.54 0.79
CA ALA A 36 13.16 4.19 -0.55
C ALA A 36 11.98 3.77 -1.44
N PHE A 37 11.11 2.88 -0.98
CA PHE A 37 9.94 2.46 -1.74
C PHE A 37 8.91 3.58 -1.91
N ALA A 38 8.71 4.43 -0.90
CA ALA A 38 7.87 5.62 -1.03
C ALA A 38 8.43 6.59 -2.09
N ALA A 39 9.75 6.75 -2.19
CA ALA A 39 10.39 7.55 -3.24
C ALA A 39 10.25 6.95 -4.65
N LEU A 40 10.14 5.63 -4.76
CA LEU A 40 9.90 4.93 -6.01
C LEU A 40 8.41 4.93 -6.42
N GLY A 41 7.49 5.03 -5.46
CA GLY A 41 6.04 4.98 -5.67
C GLY A 41 5.32 6.26 -5.26
N LEU A 42 4.79 6.29 -4.04
CA LEU A 42 3.87 7.34 -3.55
C LEU A 42 4.37 8.77 -3.80
N ASN A 43 5.65 9.04 -3.53
CA ASN A 43 6.22 10.39 -3.63
C ASN A 43 6.39 10.87 -5.08
N ARG A 44 6.10 10.04 -6.08
CA ARG A 44 6.05 10.44 -7.50
C ARG A 44 4.77 11.16 -7.86
N PHE A 45 3.74 11.01 -7.03
CA PHE A 45 2.48 11.70 -7.19
C PHE A 45 2.50 13.04 -6.48
N GLY A 46 1.79 14.03 -7.03
CA GLY A 46 1.37 15.18 -6.25
C GLY A 46 0.36 14.78 -5.18
N THR A 47 0.00 15.69 -4.28
CA THR A 47 -1.06 15.45 -3.28
C THR A 47 -2.22 16.42 -3.44
N VAL A 48 -3.44 15.92 -3.30
CA VAL A 48 -4.66 16.73 -3.15
C VAL A 48 -5.03 16.71 -1.68
N GLY A 49 -4.74 17.79 -0.95
CA GLY A 49 -4.84 17.78 0.50
C GLY A 49 -3.69 17.00 1.15
N SER A 50 -3.95 16.32 2.27
CA SER A 50 -2.90 15.65 3.06
C SER A 50 -2.73 14.16 2.76
N LEU A 51 -3.77 13.45 2.34
CA LEU A 51 -3.81 11.97 2.30
C LEU A 51 -4.36 11.40 0.98
N ARG A 52 -4.45 12.21 -0.08
CA ARG A 52 -4.89 11.76 -1.40
C ARG A 52 -3.86 12.11 -2.45
N LEU A 53 -3.64 11.18 -3.38
CA LEU A 53 -2.76 11.39 -4.51
C LEU A 53 -3.45 12.22 -5.59
N ASP A 54 -2.69 13.13 -6.20
CA ASP A 54 -3.14 13.85 -7.39
C ASP A 54 -2.92 13.00 -8.65
N TRP A 55 -4.01 12.38 -9.10
CA TRP A 55 -4.03 11.54 -10.30
C TRP A 55 -4.11 12.31 -11.62
N ARG A 56 -4.23 13.65 -11.62
CA ARG A 56 -4.44 14.44 -12.85
C ARG A 56 -3.29 14.33 -13.86
N GLY A 57 -2.09 14.00 -13.41
CA GLY A 57 -0.89 13.80 -14.24
C GLY A 57 -0.48 12.34 -14.43
N ALA A 58 -1.22 11.40 -13.85
CA ALA A 58 -0.89 9.98 -13.90
C ALA A 58 -1.83 9.22 -14.85
N GLU A 59 -1.32 8.15 -15.46
CA GLU A 59 -2.15 7.26 -16.27
C GLU A 59 -2.97 6.35 -15.34
N VAL A 60 -4.27 6.63 -15.25
CA VAL A 60 -5.20 5.82 -14.45
C VAL A 60 -5.68 4.62 -15.28
N ARG A 61 -5.47 3.42 -14.74
CA ARG A 61 -5.88 2.14 -15.32
C ARG A 61 -7.31 1.80 -14.98
N GLU A 62 -7.69 2.01 -13.72
CA GLU A 62 -9.00 1.62 -13.22
C GLU A 62 -9.43 2.49 -12.04
N ARG A 63 -10.74 2.72 -11.94
CA ARG A 63 -11.39 3.26 -10.75
C ARG A 63 -12.52 2.33 -10.36
N SER A 64 -12.67 2.09 -9.07
CA SER A 64 -13.77 1.30 -8.52
C SER A 64 -14.37 2.00 -7.33
N GLU A 65 -15.70 1.95 -7.24
CA GLU A 65 -16.48 2.44 -6.10
C GLU A 65 -16.64 1.37 -5.01
N GLY A 66 -16.25 0.11 -5.27
CA GLY A 66 -16.16 -0.90 -4.22
C GLY A 66 -15.03 -0.54 -3.26
N PHE A 67 -15.24 -0.70 -1.95
CA PHE A 67 -14.32 -0.25 -0.91
C PHE A 67 -14.01 -1.33 0.14
N ASP A 68 -14.25 -2.61 -0.20
CA ASP A 68 -14.02 -3.75 0.68
C ASP A 68 -12.80 -4.59 0.25
N GLY A 69 -12.44 -5.59 1.06
CA GLY A 69 -11.34 -6.49 0.74
C GLY A 69 -11.63 -7.40 -0.47
N GLY A 70 -12.91 -7.66 -0.77
CA GLY A 70 -13.32 -8.36 -1.99
C GLY A 70 -12.88 -7.62 -3.26
N GLU A 71 -13.06 -6.30 -3.25
CA GLU A 71 -12.67 -5.44 -4.36
C GLU A 71 -11.15 -5.29 -4.48
N LEU A 72 -10.44 -5.11 -3.36
CA LEU A 72 -8.97 -5.10 -3.37
C LEU A 72 -8.41 -6.43 -3.92
N ARG A 73 -8.96 -7.58 -3.50
CA ARG A 73 -8.58 -8.90 -4.02
C ARG A 73 -8.78 -8.99 -5.53
N ARG A 74 -9.90 -8.46 -6.04
CA ARG A 74 -10.18 -8.44 -7.48
C ARG A 74 -9.15 -7.61 -8.23
N LEU A 75 -8.86 -6.39 -7.76
CA LEU A 75 -7.89 -5.50 -8.40
C LEU A 75 -6.48 -6.11 -8.44
N LEU A 76 -6.04 -6.71 -7.33
CA LEU A 76 -4.75 -7.41 -7.29
C LEU A 76 -4.72 -8.60 -8.27
N GLY A 77 -5.80 -9.36 -8.40
CA GLY A 77 -5.90 -10.45 -9.36
C GLY A 77 -5.89 -10.02 -10.83
N VAL A 78 -6.29 -8.78 -11.12
CA VAL A 78 -6.28 -8.21 -12.49
C VAL A 78 -4.93 -7.59 -12.84
N HIS A 79 -4.34 -6.86 -11.89
CA HIS A 79 -3.23 -5.94 -12.16
C HIS A 79 -1.86 -6.47 -11.74
N ALA A 80 -1.77 -7.35 -10.73
CA ALA A 80 -0.50 -7.88 -10.28
C ALA A 80 -0.02 -9.04 -11.17
N ALA A 81 1.27 -9.03 -11.49
CA ALA A 81 1.96 -10.16 -12.09
C ALA A 81 2.08 -11.33 -11.08
N ALA A 82 2.23 -12.53 -11.61
CA ALA A 82 2.37 -13.73 -10.78
C ALA A 82 3.65 -13.66 -9.92
N GLY A 83 3.51 -13.78 -8.61
CA GLY A 83 4.62 -13.70 -7.65
C GLY A 83 5.16 -12.27 -7.43
N GLU A 84 4.48 -11.25 -7.94
CA GLU A 84 4.91 -9.86 -7.81
C GLU A 84 4.92 -9.42 -6.33
N LEU A 85 5.98 -8.71 -5.95
CA LEU A 85 6.08 -8.10 -4.63
C LEU A 85 5.20 -6.85 -4.57
N ALA A 86 4.35 -6.80 -3.54
CA ALA A 86 3.53 -5.66 -3.19
C ALA A 86 4.05 -5.01 -1.90
N VAL A 87 4.20 -3.68 -1.91
CA VAL A 87 4.51 -2.90 -0.71
C VAL A 87 3.27 -2.13 -0.28
N VAL A 88 2.78 -2.42 0.92
CA VAL A 88 1.60 -1.79 1.50
C VAL A 88 2.04 -0.67 2.44
N PHE A 89 1.48 0.51 2.23
CA PHE A 89 1.66 1.71 3.03
C PHE A 89 0.32 2.14 3.62
N TRP A 90 0.35 2.73 4.81
CA TRP A 90 -0.83 3.28 5.48
C TRP A 90 -0.62 4.76 5.79
N SER A 91 -1.71 5.53 5.91
CA SER A 91 -1.67 6.99 6.14
C SER A 91 -1.02 7.39 7.47
N ASN A 92 -0.85 6.43 8.38
CA ASN A 92 -0.22 6.62 9.66
C ASN A 92 1.25 6.19 9.62
N HIS A 93 2.18 7.15 9.65
CA HIS A 93 3.64 6.92 9.73
C HIS A 93 4.09 6.07 10.94
N ARG A 94 3.22 5.85 11.92
CA ARG A 94 3.48 4.95 13.05
C ARG A 94 3.15 3.49 12.73
N MET A 95 2.43 3.22 11.65
CA MET A 95 2.30 1.88 11.06
C MET A 95 3.45 1.66 10.08
N PRO A 96 4.18 0.55 10.21
CA PRO A 96 5.27 0.29 9.29
C PRO A 96 4.72 -0.23 7.96
N ALA A 97 5.38 0.11 6.85
CA ALA A 97 5.13 -0.48 5.56
C ALA A 97 5.51 -1.97 5.58
N VAL A 98 4.75 -2.78 4.86
CA VAL A 98 4.94 -4.23 4.79
C VAL A 98 5.09 -4.64 3.33
N ALA A 99 6.12 -5.42 3.05
CA ALA A 99 6.36 -6.01 1.75
C ALA A 99 6.03 -7.51 1.78
N LEU A 100 5.21 -7.97 0.84
CA LEU A 100 4.75 -9.36 0.71
C LEU A 100 4.25 -9.61 -0.72
N GLU A 101 4.12 -10.86 -1.13
CA GLU A 101 3.59 -11.17 -2.47
C GLU A 101 2.15 -10.63 -2.63
N ALA A 102 1.82 -10.11 -3.82
CA ALA A 102 0.51 -9.55 -4.13
C ALA A 102 -0.63 -10.57 -3.91
N ALA A 103 -0.36 -11.86 -4.14
CA ALA A 103 -1.32 -12.93 -3.85
C ALA A 103 -1.63 -13.06 -2.34
N LEU A 104 -0.66 -12.80 -1.48
CA LEU A 104 -0.85 -12.77 -0.02
C LEU A 104 -1.68 -11.55 0.39
N VAL A 105 -1.40 -10.37 -0.20
CA VAL A 105 -2.24 -9.18 -0.02
C VAL A 105 -3.68 -9.48 -0.41
N ALA A 106 -3.90 -10.11 -1.57
CA ALA A 106 -5.23 -10.45 -2.08
C ALA A 106 -5.97 -11.45 -1.16
N ARG A 107 -5.24 -12.41 -0.58
CA ARG A 107 -5.79 -13.38 0.39
C ARG A 107 -6.22 -12.69 1.69
N HIS A 108 -5.46 -11.70 2.14
CA HIS A 108 -5.69 -10.96 3.39
C HIS A 108 -6.24 -9.54 3.16
N ALA A 109 -6.92 -9.33 2.04
CA ALA A 109 -7.33 -8.00 1.59
C ALA A 109 -8.25 -7.28 2.59
N GLU A 110 -9.15 -8.00 3.27
CA GLU A 110 -10.01 -7.42 4.32
C GLU A 110 -9.17 -6.79 5.44
N VAL A 111 -8.18 -7.54 5.93
CA VAL A 111 -7.27 -7.06 6.98
C VAL A 111 -6.55 -5.78 6.55
N VAL A 112 -6.13 -5.71 5.27
CA VAL A 112 -5.40 -4.56 4.73
C VAL A 112 -6.25 -3.29 4.70
N VAL A 113 -7.51 -3.39 4.27
CA VAL A 113 -8.42 -2.23 4.18
C VAL A 113 -9.01 -1.84 5.54
N ASP A 114 -9.19 -2.80 6.45
CA ASP A 114 -9.70 -2.55 7.81
C ASP A 114 -8.66 -1.88 8.73
N CYS A 115 -7.37 -1.91 8.36
CA CYS A 115 -6.30 -1.31 9.16
C CYS A 115 -6.43 0.20 9.34
N THR A 116 -6.68 0.95 8.25
CA THR A 116 -6.83 2.41 8.26
C THR A 116 -7.77 2.88 7.14
N PRO A 117 -8.35 4.09 7.27
CA PRO A 117 -9.24 4.64 6.24
C PRO A 117 -8.57 4.82 4.87
N GLU A 118 -7.24 4.94 4.82
CA GLU A 118 -6.49 5.06 3.57
C GLU A 118 -5.25 4.17 3.57
N CYS A 119 -5.01 3.46 2.47
CA CYS A 119 -3.77 2.72 2.26
C CYS A 119 -3.36 2.76 0.78
N TRP A 120 -2.10 2.45 0.52
CA TRP A 120 -1.55 2.37 -0.83
C TRP A 120 -0.79 1.07 -1.02
N ILE A 121 -0.94 0.45 -2.19
CA ILE A 121 -0.26 -0.78 -2.55
C ILE A 121 0.57 -0.53 -3.80
N HIS A 122 1.89 -0.55 -3.65
CA HIS A 122 2.85 -0.44 -4.75
C HIS A 122 3.17 -1.84 -5.28
N LEU A 123 2.78 -2.10 -6.52
CA LEU A 123 3.11 -3.30 -7.28
C LEU A 123 4.42 -3.06 -8.03
N THR A 124 5.48 -3.72 -7.58
CA THR A 124 6.87 -3.34 -7.90
C THR A 124 7.32 -3.67 -9.32
N ASP A 125 6.82 -4.74 -9.91
CA ASP A 125 7.21 -5.20 -11.25
C ASP A 125 6.37 -4.53 -12.34
N SER A 126 5.08 -4.35 -12.08
CA SER A 126 4.11 -3.72 -12.97
C SER A 126 4.21 -2.19 -12.97
N GLY A 127 4.88 -1.61 -11.96
CA GLY A 127 4.99 -0.16 -11.80
C GLY A 127 3.65 0.51 -11.54
N LEU A 128 2.73 -0.20 -10.90
CA LEU A 128 1.39 0.26 -10.58
C LEU A 128 1.27 0.63 -9.10
N LEU A 129 0.42 1.61 -8.83
CA LEU A 129 -0.01 1.95 -7.49
C LEU A 129 -1.53 1.81 -7.41
N ILE A 130 -1.99 1.15 -6.34
CA ILE A 130 -3.39 1.10 -5.93
C ILE A 130 -3.54 2.04 -4.73
N GLU A 131 -4.39 3.05 -4.84
CA GLU A 131 -4.83 3.88 -3.70
C GLU A 131 -6.21 3.41 -3.24
N PHE A 132 -6.36 3.25 -1.93
CA PHE A 132 -7.63 2.99 -1.25
C PHE A 132 -8.06 4.20 -0.42
N GLN A 133 -9.36 4.49 -0.44
CA GLN A 133 -10.02 5.50 0.38
C GLN A 133 -11.34 4.93 0.90
N ASP A 134 -11.49 4.79 2.21
CA ASP A 134 -12.70 4.25 2.85
C ASP A 134 -13.93 5.06 2.46
N GLY A 135 -14.98 4.35 2.03
CA GLY A 135 -16.22 4.94 1.52
C GLY A 135 -16.14 5.58 0.12
N GLU A 136 -14.95 5.68 -0.49
CA GLU A 136 -14.76 6.21 -1.87
C GLU A 136 -14.26 5.16 -2.86
N GLY A 137 -13.56 4.13 -2.40
CA GLY A 137 -13.12 2.98 -3.19
C GLY A 137 -11.66 3.03 -3.59
N PHE A 138 -11.34 2.52 -4.79
CA PHE A 138 -9.96 2.32 -5.25
C PHE A 138 -9.66 3.08 -6.55
N THR A 139 -8.41 3.55 -6.66
CA THR A 139 -7.82 4.01 -7.91
C THR A 139 -6.55 3.23 -8.20
N VAL A 140 -6.45 2.65 -9.39
CA VAL A 140 -5.25 1.96 -9.89
C VAL A 140 -4.64 2.80 -11.00
N GLY A 141 -3.34 3.05 -10.95
CA GLY A 141 -2.66 3.76 -12.02
C GLY A 141 -1.16 3.53 -12.07
N VAL A 142 -0.57 3.95 -13.19
CA VAL A 142 0.86 3.88 -13.43
C VAL A 142 1.57 4.92 -12.56
N ILE A 143 2.65 4.51 -11.91
CA ILE A 143 3.51 5.39 -11.14
C ILE A 143 4.24 6.34 -12.10
N PRO A 144 4.19 7.67 -11.89
CA PRO A 144 4.92 8.62 -12.72
C PRO A 144 6.44 8.41 -12.73
N ALA A 145 7.05 8.63 -13.89
CA ALA A 145 8.49 8.48 -14.13
C ALA A 145 9.37 9.51 -13.39
#